data_AF-A0A8H6BTL7-F1
#
_entry.id   AF-A0A8H6BTL7-F1
#
_cell.length_a   1.000
_cell.length_b   1.000
_cell.length_c   1.000
_cell.angle_alpha   90.00
_cell.angle_beta   90.00
_cell.angle_gamma   90.00
#
_symmetry.space_group_name_H-M   'P 1'
#
loop_
_entity.id
_entity.type
_entity.pdbx_description
1 polymer ?
#
loop_
_entity_poly.entity_id
_entity_poly.type
_entity_poly.pdbx_seq_one_letter_code
_entity_poly.pdbx_strand_id
1 'polypeptide(L)'
;MLIKVFTDDQTKFQLLQKEFLPGLLSDMSNFLDLLLSKFNDSYPHAVSRIKNGLPATIEQINGNQPTSASARLVAEITGNFITCMDAVKLNYKSKEQLHPLLSDLVVNLNELNEELQFTGKSKLVNWLIKINNLQTELTQEEADSFLNDLDIAYKGFYTTLE
;
A
#
# COMPACT_ATOMS: atom_id res chain seq x y z
N MET A 1 30.07 0.33 -5.24
CA MET A 1 31.31 0.42 -4.43
C MET A 1 32.42 -0.48 -4.99
N LEU A 2 32.14 -1.75 -5.32
CA LEU A 2 33.12 -2.67 -5.92
C LEU A 2 33.65 -2.22 -7.31
N ILE A 3 32.78 -1.72 -8.18
CA ILE A 3 33.17 -1.32 -9.56
C ILE A 3 34.18 -0.16 -9.54
N LYS A 4 34.02 0.82 -8.63
CA LYS A 4 34.92 1.99 -8.51
C LYS A 4 36.36 1.60 -8.17
N VAL A 5 36.57 0.55 -7.38
CA VAL A 5 37.91 0.09 -6.97
C VAL A 5 38.73 -0.44 -8.16
N PHE A 6 38.07 -0.94 -9.20
CA PHE A 6 38.72 -1.42 -10.42
C PHE A 6 38.83 -0.37 -11.52
N THR A 7 38.12 0.76 -11.40
CA THR A 7 38.19 1.86 -12.35
C THR A 7 39.45 2.72 -12.15
N ASP A 8 39.92 2.87 -10.91
CA ASP A 8 41.09 3.68 -10.57
C ASP A 8 42.45 3.00 -10.87
N ASP A 9 42.47 1.68 -11.08
CA ASP A 9 43.72 0.90 -11.17
C ASP A 9 43.73 -0.02 -12.41
N GLN A 10 44.26 0.51 -13.53
CA GLN A 10 44.32 -0.17 -14.82
C GLN A 10 45.07 -1.52 -14.76
N THR A 11 46.05 -1.67 -13.87
CA THR A 11 46.83 -2.90 -13.75
C THR A 11 45.99 -4.02 -13.14
N LYS A 12 45.15 -3.70 -12.15
CA LYS A 12 44.19 -4.66 -11.56
C LYS A 12 43.10 -5.05 -12.56
N PHE A 13 42.63 -4.09 -13.36
CA PHE A 13 41.65 -4.37 -14.42
C PHE A 13 42.20 -5.36 -15.44
N GLN A 14 43.43 -5.16 -15.93
CA GLN A 14 44.05 -6.07 -16.91
C GLN A 14 44.29 -7.46 -16.35
N LEU A 15 44.71 -7.57 -15.09
CA LEU A 15 44.89 -8.88 -14.44
C LEU A 15 43.55 -9.61 -14.28
N LEU A 16 42.50 -8.89 -13.90
CA LEU A 16 41.16 -9.46 -13.72
C LEU A 16 40.56 -9.92 -15.06
N GLN A 17 40.76 -9.17 -16.15
CA GLN A 17 40.32 -9.55 -17.49
C GLN A 17 41.09 -10.76 -18.05
N LYS A 18 42.40 -10.84 -17.78
CA LYS A 18 43.27 -11.88 -18.35
C LYS A 18 43.21 -13.21 -17.58
N GLU A 19 43.23 -13.17 -16.25
CA GLU A 19 43.34 -14.37 -15.41
C GLU A 19 41.99 -14.87 -14.88
N PHE A 20 41.04 -13.96 -14.63
CA PHE A 20 39.83 -14.30 -13.87
C PHE A 20 38.55 -14.30 -14.71
N LEU A 21 38.33 -13.31 -15.56
CA LEU A 21 37.09 -13.13 -16.33
C LEU A 21 37.40 -12.76 -17.79
N PRO A 22 37.70 -13.77 -18.65
CA PRO A 22 37.92 -13.52 -20.06
C PRO A 22 36.63 -13.00 -20.71
N GLY A 23 36.70 -11.84 -21.39
CA GLY A 23 35.54 -11.21 -22.03
C GLY A 23 34.83 -10.12 -21.21
N LEU A 24 35.43 -9.69 -20.10
CA LEU A 24 34.95 -8.53 -19.34
C LEU A 24 35.01 -7.26 -20.19
N LEU A 25 33.90 -6.53 -20.26
CA LEU A 25 33.81 -5.25 -20.96
C LEU A 25 34.46 -4.14 -20.13
N SER A 26 35.01 -3.11 -20.79
CA SER A 26 35.62 -1.94 -20.14
C SER A 26 34.65 -1.20 -19.20
N ASP A 27 33.36 -1.31 -19.46
CA ASP A 27 32.27 -0.72 -18.66
C ASP A 27 31.84 -1.60 -17.48
N MET A 28 32.41 -2.80 -17.30
CA MET A 28 32.04 -3.76 -16.24
C MET A 28 30.56 -4.18 -16.21
N SER A 29 29.77 -3.81 -17.22
CA SER A 29 28.33 -4.10 -17.32
C SER A 29 28.01 -5.61 -17.32
N ASN A 30 28.91 -6.44 -17.82
CA ASN A 30 28.79 -7.91 -17.83
C ASN A 30 29.51 -8.60 -16.67
N PHE A 31 30.06 -7.86 -15.70
CA PHE A 31 30.84 -8.42 -14.60
C PHE A 31 30.06 -9.45 -13.77
N LEU A 32 28.83 -9.10 -13.37
CA LEU A 32 28.01 -9.98 -12.54
C LEU A 32 27.59 -11.24 -13.30
N ASP A 33 27.24 -11.11 -14.57
CA ASP A 33 26.81 -12.23 -15.41
C ASP A 33 27.97 -13.21 -15.68
N LEU A 34 29.18 -12.70 -15.92
CA LEU A 34 30.38 -13.54 -16.04
C LEU A 34 30.80 -14.18 -14.71
N LEU A 35 30.62 -13.49 -13.59
CA LEU A 35 30.91 -14.02 -12.26
C LEU A 35 29.98 -15.20 -11.93
N LEU A 36 28.67 -15.04 -12.13
CA LEU A 36 27.70 -16.12 -11.90
C LEU A 36 27.96 -17.33 -12.79
N SER A 37 28.27 -17.09 -14.07
CA SER A 37 28.62 -18.13 -15.04
C SER A 37 29.88 -18.90 -14.61
N LYS A 38 30.91 -18.20 -14.12
CA LYS A 38 32.16 -18.84 -13.65
C LYS A 38 31.96 -19.68 -12.40
N PHE A 39 31.19 -19.19 -11.42
CA PHE A 39 30.97 -19.89 -10.15
C PHE A 39 29.79 -20.88 -10.21
N ASN A 40 29.10 -20.98 -11.34
CA ASN A 40 27.94 -21.86 -11.57
C ASN A 40 26.83 -21.70 -10.50
N ASP A 41 26.72 -20.49 -9.95
CA ASP A 41 25.80 -20.15 -8.86
C ASP A 41 24.69 -19.24 -9.41
N SER A 42 23.44 -19.58 -9.14
CA SER A 42 22.27 -18.81 -9.59
C SER A 42 21.54 -18.19 -8.40
N TYR A 43 21.90 -16.95 -8.09
CA TYR A 43 21.23 -16.14 -7.05
C TYR A 43 20.58 -14.89 -7.67
N PRO A 44 19.44 -15.04 -8.38
CA PRO A 44 18.84 -13.96 -9.15
C PRO A 44 18.50 -12.73 -8.30
N HIS A 45 18.06 -12.93 -7.05
CA HIS A 45 17.75 -11.84 -6.14
C HIS A 45 18.98 -11.07 -5.64
N ALA A 46 20.10 -11.77 -5.37
CA ALA A 46 21.34 -11.10 -4.98
C ALA A 46 21.89 -10.24 -6.12
N VAL A 47 21.78 -10.73 -7.36
CA VAL A 47 22.22 -10.01 -8.57
C VAL A 47 21.38 -8.76 -8.80
N SER A 48 20.06 -8.86 -8.68
CA SER A 48 19.16 -7.70 -8.75
C SER A 48 19.54 -6.64 -7.72
N ARG A 49 19.79 -7.04 -6.47
CA ARG A 49 20.21 -6.12 -5.40
C ARG A 49 21.55 -5.43 -5.68
N ILE A 50 22.54 -6.19 -6.16
CA ILE A 50 23.86 -5.63 -6.48
C ILE A 50 23.77 -4.68 -7.69
N LYS A 51 22.95 -4.99 -8.71
CA LYS A 51 22.70 -4.13 -9.87
C LYS A 51 21.97 -2.84 -9.46
N ASN A 52 20.95 -2.94 -8.61
CA ASN A 52 20.14 -1.80 -8.19
C ASN A 52 20.86 -0.91 -7.14
N GLY A 53 21.86 -1.45 -6.42
CA GLY A 53 22.68 -0.69 -5.47
C GLY A 53 21.92 -0.21 -4.23
N LEU A 54 20.70 -0.71 -4.02
CA LEU A 54 19.84 -0.36 -2.89
C LEU A 54 19.86 -1.50 -1.85
N PRO A 55 20.00 -1.18 -0.55
CA PRO A 55 19.80 -2.16 0.49
C PRO A 55 18.34 -2.69 0.43
N ALA A 56 18.18 -3.98 0.70
CA ALA A 56 16.90 -4.71 0.64
C ALA A 56 15.73 -4.01 1.34
N THR A 57 16.04 -3.30 2.42
CA THR A 57 15.10 -2.49 3.18
C THR A 57 14.41 -1.45 2.31
N ILE A 58 15.08 -0.84 1.32
CA ILE A 58 14.52 0.21 0.45
C ILE A 58 13.63 -0.35 -0.67
N GLU A 59 13.93 -1.54 -1.19
CA GLU A 59 13.06 -2.20 -2.19
C GLU A 59 11.78 -2.75 -1.53
N GLN A 60 11.86 -3.23 -0.28
CA GLN A 60 10.68 -3.71 0.46
C GLN A 60 9.72 -2.58 0.91
N ILE A 61 10.19 -1.34 1.06
CA ILE A 61 9.30 -0.17 1.29
C ILE A 61 8.54 0.24 0.03
N ASN A 62 9.05 -0.05 -1.17
CA ASN A 62 8.43 0.40 -2.42
C ASN A 62 7.62 -0.70 -3.11
N GLY A 63 7.91 -1.98 -2.84
CA GLY A 63 7.25 -3.10 -3.52
C GLY A 63 5.91 -3.53 -2.92
N ASN A 64 5.66 -3.27 -1.63
CA ASN A 64 4.52 -3.85 -0.92
C ASN A 64 4.00 -3.03 0.26
N GLN A 65 4.42 -1.77 0.40
CA GLN A 65 3.86 -0.90 1.43
C GLN A 65 2.93 0.12 0.79
N PRO A 66 1.73 0.34 1.35
CA PRO A 66 0.96 1.54 1.05
C PRO A 66 1.91 2.73 1.18
N THR A 67 1.99 3.57 0.14
CA THR A 67 2.76 4.83 0.18
C THR A 67 2.45 5.56 1.49
N SER A 68 3.37 6.32 2.09
CA SER A 68 3.07 7.03 3.36
C SER A 68 1.78 7.88 3.31
N ALA A 69 1.35 8.28 2.12
CA ALA A 69 0.04 8.89 1.86
C ALA A 69 -1.13 7.91 2.08
N SER A 70 -1.03 6.69 1.56
CA SER A 70 -2.01 5.62 1.80
C SER A 70 -2.08 5.20 3.27
N ALA A 71 -0.95 5.10 3.99
CA ALA A 71 -0.98 4.75 5.41
C ALA A 71 -1.70 5.81 6.27
N ARG A 72 -1.50 7.10 5.96
CA ARG A 72 -2.21 8.21 6.62
C ARG A 72 -3.71 8.15 6.31
N LEU A 73 -4.07 7.92 5.05
CA LEU A 73 -5.46 7.85 4.62
C LEU A 73 -6.20 6.64 5.21
N VAL A 74 -5.54 5.49 5.33
CA VAL A 74 -6.07 4.30 6.03
C VAL A 74 -6.34 4.60 7.51
N ALA A 75 -5.43 5.31 8.18
CA ALA A 75 -5.63 5.72 9.57
C ALA A 75 -6.81 6.68 9.72
N GLU A 76 -6.96 7.62 8.79
CA GLU A 76 -8.07 8.59 8.75
C GLU A 76 -9.42 7.89 8.52
N ILE A 77 -9.50 6.99 7.53
CA ILE A 77 -10.69 6.17 7.28
C ILE A 77 -11.06 5.35 8.51
N THR A 78 -10.08 4.73 9.16
CA THR A 78 -10.29 3.95 10.40
C THR A 78 -10.87 4.82 11.52
N GLY A 79 -10.33 6.03 11.70
CA GLY A 79 -10.84 7.00 12.66
C GLY A 79 -12.28 7.45 12.35
N ASN A 80 -12.58 7.67 11.08
CA ASN A 80 -13.92 8.06 10.63
C ASN A 80 -14.94 6.94 10.83
N PHE A 81 -14.57 5.67 10.59
CA PHE A 81 -15.42 4.52 10.92
C PHE A 81 -15.76 4.47 12.40
N ILE A 82 -14.75 4.58 13.28
CA ILE A 82 -14.94 4.54 14.74
C ILE A 82 -15.86 5.69 15.18
N THR A 83 -15.58 6.90 14.68
CA THR A 83 -16.37 8.10 15.00
C THR A 83 -17.83 7.95 14.56
N CYS A 84 -18.08 7.44 13.35
CA CYS A 84 -19.43 7.12 12.87
C CYS A 84 -20.14 6.08 13.75
N MET A 85 -19.46 4.98 14.08
CA MET A 85 -20.03 3.92 14.91
C MET A 85 -20.37 4.42 16.32
N ASP A 86 -19.50 5.23 16.90
CA ASP A 86 -19.70 5.79 18.24
C ASP A 86 -20.83 6.82 18.26
N ALA A 87 -20.97 7.65 17.22
CA ALA A 87 -22.12 8.55 17.09
C ALA A 87 -23.44 7.79 17.12
N VAL A 88 -23.55 6.69 16.36
CA VAL A 88 -24.76 5.84 16.34
C VAL A 88 -25.02 5.22 17.71
N LYS A 89 -23.97 4.72 18.40
CA LYS A 89 -24.07 4.17 19.76
C LYS A 89 -24.50 5.21 20.81
N LEU A 90 -24.12 6.47 20.62
CA LEU A 90 -24.51 7.60 21.46
C LEU A 90 -25.91 8.15 21.14
N ASN A 91 -26.72 7.41 20.36
CA ASN A 91 -28.07 7.82 19.93
C ASN A 91 -28.09 9.06 19.02
N TYR A 92 -27.06 9.30 18.21
CA TYR A 92 -27.13 10.33 17.17
C TYR A 92 -28.06 9.80 16.07
N LYS A 93 -29.25 10.37 15.97
CA LYS A 93 -30.32 9.90 15.07
C LYS A 93 -30.75 10.94 14.03
N SER A 94 -30.30 12.18 14.18
CA SER A 94 -30.69 13.28 13.31
C SER A 94 -29.84 13.31 12.04
N LYS A 95 -30.46 13.69 10.92
CA LYS A 95 -29.80 13.81 9.61
C LYS A 95 -28.55 14.70 9.68
N GLU A 96 -28.67 15.86 10.31
CA GLU A 96 -27.61 16.87 10.39
C GLU A 96 -26.34 16.36 11.08
N GLN A 97 -26.48 15.36 11.96
CA GLN A 97 -25.37 14.77 12.69
C GLN A 97 -24.73 13.60 11.93
N LEU A 98 -25.54 12.71 11.35
CA LEU A 98 -25.04 11.50 10.68
C LEU A 98 -24.56 11.77 9.25
N HIS A 99 -25.21 12.69 8.53
CA HIS A 99 -24.87 13.01 7.15
C HIS A 99 -23.43 13.49 6.96
N PRO A 100 -22.90 14.48 7.71
CA PRO A 100 -21.52 14.93 7.52
C PRO A 100 -20.50 13.82 7.83
N LEU A 101 -20.74 13.04 8.89
CA LEU A 101 -19.85 11.93 9.28
C LEU A 101 -19.76 10.85 8.19
N LEU A 102 -20.92 10.45 7.65
CA LEU A 102 -20.98 9.42 6.62
C LEU A 102 -20.47 9.93 5.25
N SER A 103 -20.72 11.20 4.93
CA SER A 103 -20.21 11.83 3.71
C SER A 103 -18.69 11.87 3.71
N ASP A 104 -18.08 12.29 4.81
CA ASP A 104 -16.63 12.36 4.95
C ASP A 104 -15.98 10.97 4.86
N LEU A 105 -16.60 9.96 5.51
CA LEU A 105 -16.18 8.57 5.39
C LEU A 105 -16.19 8.06 3.93
N VAL A 106 -17.25 8.34 3.18
CA VAL A 106 -17.39 7.89 1.78
C VAL A 106 -16.39 8.60 0.86
N VAL A 107 -16.12 9.89 1.08
CA VAL A 107 -15.12 10.64 0.32
C VAL A 107 -13.72 10.07 0.55
N ASN A 108 -13.33 9.88 1.81
CA ASN A 108 -12.01 9.33 2.16
C ASN A 108 -11.83 7.90 1.64
N LEU A 109 -12.90 7.09 1.64
CA LEU A 109 -12.89 5.76 1.03
C LEU A 109 -12.73 5.79 -0.50
N ASN A 110 -13.29 6.79 -1.18
CA ASN A 110 -13.11 6.96 -2.63
C ASN A 110 -11.68 7.38 -2.98
N GLU A 111 -11.09 8.27 -2.17
CA GLU A 111 -9.72 8.76 -2.38
C GLU A 111 -8.68 7.65 -2.23
N LEU A 112 -8.89 6.70 -1.31
CA LEU A 112 -7.93 5.60 -1.11
C LEU A 112 -7.90 4.65 -2.30
N ASN A 113 -9.07 4.31 -2.86
CA ASN A 113 -9.11 3.43 -4.00
C ASN A 113 -10.42 3.51 -4.81
N GLU A 114 -10.38 4.22 -5.94
CA GLU A 114 -11.52 4.36 -6.86
C GLU A 114 -11.99 3.02 -7.44
N GLU A 115 -11.06 2.06 -7.63
CA GLU A 115 -11.33 0.76 -8.26
C GLU A 115 -11.73 -0.37 -7.27
N LEU A 116 -11.54 -0.19 -5.95
CA LEU A 116 -11.87 -1.23 -4.96
C LEU A 116 -13.34 -1.14 -4.59
N GLN A 117 -14.13 -1.90 -5.31
CA GLN A 117 -15.52 -2.21 -4.95
C GLN A 117 -15.52 -3.30 -3.88
N PHE A 118 -15.34 -2.93 -2.61
CA PHE A 118 -15.44 -3.87 -1.50
C PHE A 118 -16.88 -3.99 -0.97
N THR A 119 -17.17 -5.13 -0.35
CA THR A 119 -18.48 -5.51 0.19
C THR A 119 -18.86 -4.64 1.39
N GLY A 120 -19.26 -3.39 1.14
CA GLY A 120 -19.60 -2.43 2.19
C GLY A 120 -19.86 -1.02 1.66
N LYS A 121 -19.06 -0.60 0.67
CA LYS A 121 -19.17 0.73 0.05
C LYS A 121 -20.57 1.03 -0.51
N SER A 122 -21.15 0.08 -1.25
CA SER A 122 -22.52 0.22 -1.79
C SER A 122 -23.58 0.37 -0.69
N LYS A 123 -23.42 -0.34 0.43
CA LYS A 123 -24.32 -0.21 1.59
C LYS A 123 -24.18 1.16 2.26
N LEU A 124 -22.95 1.65 2.45
CA LEU A 124 -22.71 2.98 3.01
C LEU A 124 -23.32 4.09 2.15
N VAL A 125 -23.20 3.99 0.83
CA VAL A 125 -23.84 4.95 -0.10
C VAL A 125 -25.36 4.86 -0.02
N ASN A 126 -25.93 3.66 0.09
CA ASN A 126 -27.38 3.50 0.27
C ASN A 126 -27.85 4.13 1.59
N TRP A 127 -27.09 3.95 2.67
CA TRP A 127 -27.34 4.63 3.95
C TRP A 127 -27.20 6.15 3.86
N LEU A 128 -26.24 6.66 3.08
CA LEU A 128 -26.09 8.10 2.83
C LEU A 128 -27.33 8.67 2.14
N ILE A 129 -27.84 7.98 1.11
CA ILE A 129 -29.07 8.37 0.41
C ILE A 129 -30.27 8.30 1.36
N LYS A 130 -30.38 7.22 2.15
CA LYS A 130 -31.45 7.05 3.13
C LYS A 130 -31.44 8.15 4.18
N ILE A 131 -30.27 8.47 4.73
CA ILE A 131 -30.09 9.54 5.72
C ILE A 131 -30.38 10.91 5.11
N ASN A 132 -30.00 11.15 3.86
CA ASN A 132 -30.34 12.39 3.18
C ASN A 132 -31.86 12.56 3.00
N ASN A 133 -32.60 11.48 2.80
CA ASN A 133 -34.06 11.49 2.65
C ASN A 133 -34.83 11.41 3.98
N LEU A 134 -34.15 11.35 5.13
CA LEU A 134 -34.81 11.40 6.44
C LEU A 134 -35.46 12.77 6.68
N GLN A 135 -36.73 12.75 7.09
CA GLN A 135 -37.46 13.95 7.50
C GLN A 135 -37.40 14.22 9.01
N THR A 136 -37.08 13.21 9.81
CA THR A 136 -37.06 13.33 11.28
C THR A 136 -35.80 12.69 11.81
N GLU A 137 -35.90 11.47 12.35
CA GLU A 137 -34.82 10.78 13.02
C GLU A 137 -34.85 9.30 12.66
N LEU A 138 -33.69 8.67 12.74
CA LEU A 138 -33.55 7.23 12.55
C LEU A 138 -34.25 6.48 13.69
N THR A 139 -35.05 5.47 13.35
CA THR A 139 -35.61 4.57 14.37
C THR A 139 -34.50 3.74 15.02
N GLN A 140 -34.74 3.19 16.22
CA GLN A 140 -33.73 2.37 16.91
C GLN A 140 -33.35 1.13 16.08
N GLU A 141 -34.33 0.47 15.47
CA GLU A 141 -34.11 -0.71 14.62
C GLU A 141 -33.25 -0.38 13.39
N GLU A 142 -33.47 0.80 12.79
CA GLU A 142 -32.66 1.28 11.68
C GLU A 142 -31.25 1.67 12.12
N ALA A 143 -31.08 2.23 13.32
CA ALA A 143 -29.76 2.52 13.88
C ALA A 143 -28.95 1.25 14.14
N ASP A 144 -29.59 0.20 14.67
CA ASP A 144 -28.95 -1.09 14.89
C ASP A 144 -28.60 -1.77 13.56
N SER A 145 -29.46 -1.65 12.54
CA SER A 145 -29.18 -2.12 11.18
C SER A 145 -28.02 -1.36 10.54
N PHE A 146 -27.99 -0.03 10.68
CA PHE A 146 -26.90 0.82 10.18
C PHE A 146 -25.56 0.48 10.84
N LEU A 147 -25.55 0.26 12.15
CA LEU A 147 -24.35 -0.12 12.88
C LEU A 147 -23.79 -1.48 12.41
N ASN A 148 -24.66 -2.46 12.17
CA ASN A 148 -24.25 -3.75 11.59
C ASN A 148 -23.66 -3.59 10.19
N ASP A 149 -24.27 -2.76 9.33
CA ASP A 149 -23.74 -2.51 7.99
C ASP A 149 -22.41 -1.76 8.02
N LEU A 150 -22.19 -0.85 8.98
CA LEU A 150 -20.90 -0.20 9.25
C LEU A 150 -19.84 -1.23 9.65
N ASP A 151 -20.15 -2.18 10.53
CA ASP A 151 -19.22 -3.24 10.95
C ASP A 151 -18.84 -4.17 9.78
N ILE A 152 -19.82 -4.55 8.95
CA ILE A 152 -19.57 -5.33 7.73
C ILE A 152 -18.66 -4.55 6.78
N ALA A 153 -18.94 -3.26 6.57
CA ALA A 153 -18.13 -2.42 5.69
C ALA A 153 -16.71 -2.23 6.22
N TYR A 154 -16.53 -2.05 7.54
CA TYR A 154 -15.23 -1.95 8.17
C TYR A 154 -14.41 -3.24 8.02
N LYS A 155 -15.04 -4.41 8.22
CA LYS A 155 -14.39 -5.71 7.99
C LYS A 155 -13.99 -5.89 6.53
N GLY A 156 -14.88 -5.55 5.58
CA GLY A 156 -14.58 -5.61 4.14
C GLY A 156 -13.43 -4.68 3.74
N PHE A 157 -13.38 -3.48 4.32
CA PHE A 157 -12.27 -2.55 4.18
C PHE A 157 -10.97 -3.14 4.73
N TYR A 158 -11.00 -3.72 5.93
CA TYR A 158 -9.82 -4.32 6.55
C TYR A 158 -9.26 -5.49 5.76
N THR A 159 -10.12 -6.38 5.23
CA THR A 159 -9.70 -7.48 4.33
C THR A 159 -9.08 -6.98 3.03
N THR A 160 -9.45 -5.79 2.57
CA THR A 160 -8.87 -5.18 1.37
C THR A 160 -7.43 -4.68 1.61
N LEU A 161 -7.06 -4.45 2.88
CA LEU A 161 -5.73 -4.01 3.28
C LEU A 161 -4.75 -5.17 3.52
N GLU A 162 -5.25 -6.41 3.56
CA GLU A 162 -4.46 -7.65 3.71
C GLU A 162 -3.93 -8.14 2.36
#